data_AF-A0A1G7EIH8-F1
#
_entry.id   AF-A0A1G7EIH8-F1
#
_cell.length_a   1.000
_cell.length_b   1.000
_cell.length_c   1.000
_cell.angle_alpha   90.00
_cell.angle_beta   90.00
_cell.angle_gamma   90.00
#
_symmetry.space_group_name_H-M   'P 1'
#
loop_
_entity.id
_entity.type
_entity.pdbx_description
1 polymer ?
#
loop_
_entity_poly.entity_id
_entity_poly.type
_entity_poly.pdbx_seq_one_letter_code
_entity_poly.pdbx_strand_id
1 'polypeptide(L)'
;NDWSARDIQAWEYQPLGPFLSKNFASTLSPWLVTTEALAPFRVGFERPAEDPQPLPYLDSETNRAQGAFSIELEVLLQTARMREAGEEPVRLSRTNTTRAAYWTPAQLIAHHTVNGCNLQPGDLLGSGTLSGPEASEAGSLMELTSGGEQPITLPNGEQRSFLEDGDALIMRGWCEREGTARIGLGEVVGTVEPT
;
A
#
# COMPACT_ATOMS: atom_id res chain seq x y z
N ASN A 1 -2.94 -5.00 3.85
CA ASN A 1 -2.09 -4.53 4.95
C ASN A 1 -1.03 -5.59 5.25
N ASP A 2 0.24 -5.26 5.02
CA ASP A 2 1.40 -6.08 5.39
C ASP A 2 1.91 -5.59 6.76
N TRP A 3 1.36 -6.17 7.84
CA TRP A 3 1.62 -5.72 9.19
C TRP A 3 3.08 -5.95 9.56
N SER A 4 3.67 -5.02 10.33
CA SER A 4 5.11 -4.98 10.52
C SER A 4 5.52 -4.62 11.95
N ALA A 5 6.29 -5.49 12.60
CA ALA A 5 6.97 -5.20 13.87
C ALA A 5 8.39 -4.67 13.59
N ARG A 6 8.55 -3.34 13.58
CA ARG A 6 9.76 -2.68 13.03
C ARG A 6 11.01 -2.85 13.88
N ASP A 7 10.84 -2.95 15.19
CA ASP A 7 11.89 -3.29 16.14
C ASP A 7 12.45 -4.70 15.91
N ILE A 8 11.56 -5.70 15.78
CA ILE A 8 11.94 -7.08 15.42
C ILE A 8 12.62 -7.09 14.05
N GLN A 9 12.05 -6.36 13.07
CA GLN A 9 12.57 -6.31 11.70
C GLN A 9 14.01 -5.78 11.68
N ALA A 10 14.28 -4.68 12.38
CA ALA A 10 15.59 -4.04 12.39
C ALA A 10 16.69 -4.97 12.92
N TRP A 11 16.36 -5.85 13.87
CA TRP A 11 17.27 -6.84 14.40
C TRP A 11 17.47 -8.05 13.47
N GLU A 12 16.40 -8.58 12.87
CA GLU A 12 16.47 -9.87 12.16
C GLU A 12 16.87 -9.78 10.69
N TYR A 13 16.61 -8.64 10.02
CA TYR A 13 16.57 -8.63 8.55
C TYR A 13 17.92 -8.80 7.85
N GLN A 14 19.03 -8.61 8.58
CA GLN A 14 20.37 -8.77 8.00
C GLN A 14 20.90 -10.17 8.24
N PRO A 15 21.37 -10.90 7.20
CA PRO A 15 21.42 -10.54 5.76
C PRO A 15 20.26 -11.08 4.92
N LEU A 16 19.30 -11.80 5.52
CA LEU A 16 18.38 -12.69 4.80
C LEU A 16 17.02 -12.06 4.47
N GLY A 17 16.78 -10.83 4.90
CA GLY A 17 15.52 -10.12 4.74
C GLY A 17 14.54 -10.32 5.90
N PRO A 18 13.39 -9.62 5.86
CA PRO A 18 12.37 -9.67 6.92
C PRO A 18 11.74 -11.06 7.06
N PHE A 19 11.41 -11.47 8.28
CA PHE A 19 10.81 -12.78 8.56
C PHE A 19 9.73 -12.71 9.65
N LEU A 20 10.09 -12.82 10.93
CA LEU A 20 9.12 -12.84 12.05
C LEU A 20 8.40 -11.51 12.19
N SER A 21 9.06 -10.42 11.82
CA SER A 21 8.48 -9.09 11.78
C SER A 21 7.35 -8.91 10.76
N LYS A 22 7.10 -9.89 9.89
CA LYS A 22 6.11 -9.82 8.79
C LYS A 22 5.16 -11.00 8.75
N ASN A 23 5.60 -12.19 9.17
CA ASN A 23 4.82 -13.42 9.03
C ASN A 23 3.70 -13.59 10.08
N PHE A 24 3.55 -12.65 11.03
CA PHE A 24 2.52 -12.72 12.06
C PHE A 24 1.13 -12.34 11.55
N ALA A 25 1.02 -11.42 10.57
CA ALA A 25 -0.26 -11.02 9.98
C ALA A 25 -0.10 -10.34 8.62
N SER A 26 -0.96 -10.73 7.68
CA SER A 26 -1.20 -10.00 6.43
C SER A 26 -2.70 -10.03 6.14
N THR A 27 -3.30 -8.87 5.90
CA THR A 27 -4.75 -8.73 5.69
C THR A 27 -5.05 -8.24 4.29
N LEU A 28 -6.01 -8.86 3.61
CA LEU A 28 -6.46 -8.51 2.26
C LEU A 28 -7.93 -8.11 2.29
N SER A 29 -8.36 -7.32 1.31
CA SER A 29 -9.79 -7.08 1.13
C SER A 29 -10.42 -8.35 0.56
N PRO A 30 -11.72 -8.62 0.86
CA PRO A 30 -12.36 -9.87 0.47
C PRO A 30 -12.73 -9.94 -1.03
N TRP A 31 -12.64 -8.82 -1.76
CA TRP A 31 -13.10 -8.72 -3.15
C TRP A 31 -11.93 -8.64 -4.13
N LEU A 32 -11.79 -9.67 -4.97
CA LEU A 32 -10.86 -9.67 -6.09
C LEU A 32 -11.46 -8.88 -7.26
N VAL A 33 -11.00 -7.64 -7.44
CA VAL A 33 -11.37 -6.81 -8.59
C VAL A 33 -10.56 -7.24 -9.81
N THR A 34 -11.25 -7.70 -10.84
CA THR A 34 -10.65 -8.19 -12.09
C THR A 34 -9.95 -7.10 -12.89
N THR A 35 -8.92 -7.44 -13.67
CA THR A 35 -8.20 -6.46 -14.51
C THR A 35 -9.08 -5.91 -15.64
N GLU A 36 -10.11 -6.65 -16.07
CA GLU A 36 -11.13 -6.20 -17.02
C GLU A 36 -11.96 -5.05 -16.44
N ALA A 37 -12.40 -5.17 -15.17
CA ALA A 37 -13.10 -4.09 -14.47
C ALA A 37 -12.20 -2.85 -14.29
N LEU A 38 -10.88 -3.05 -14.15
CA LEU A 38 -9.90 -1.97 -14.03
C LEU A 38 -9.47 -1.37 -15.38
N ALA A 39 -9.86 -1.97 -16.50
CA ALA A 39 -9.42 -1.54 -17.84
C ALA A 39 -9.70 -0.05 -18.14
N PRO A 40 -10.86 0.53 -17.76
CA PRO A 40 -11.12 1.95 -17.97
C PRO A 40 -10.20 2.89 -17.15
N PHE A 41 -9.49 2.36 -16.15
CA PHE A 41 -8.64 3.13 -15.23
C PHE A 41 -7.16 2.92 -15.49
N ARG A 42 -6.80 2.21 -16.58
CA ARG A 42 -5.42 2.20 -17.07
C ARG A 42 -4.98 3.60 -17.46
N VAL A 43 -3.71 3.88 -17.23
CA VAL A 43 -3.05 5.12 -17.59
C VAL A 43 -1.62 4.86 -18.05
N GLY A 44 -1.06 5.83 -18.78
CA GLY A 44 0.34 5.83 -19.17
C GLY A 44 1.25 5.78 -17.94
N PHE A 45 2.38 5.12 -18.12
CA PHE A 45 3.45 5.02 -17.14
C PHE A 45 4.74 5.50 -17.81
N GLU A 46 5.24 6.65 -17.37
CA GLU A 46 6.50 7.22 -17.82
C GLU A 46 7.42 7.39 -16.61
N ARG A 47 8.67 6.95 -16.77
CA ARG A 47 9.73 7.19 -15.79
C ARG A 47 10.36 8.55 -16.08
N PRO A 48 10.86 9.26 -15.06
CA PRO A 48 11.71 10.43 -15.27
C PRO A 48 12.84 10.09 -16.24
N ALA A 49 13.14 11.00 -17.17
CA ALA A 49 14.15 10.75 -18.20
C ALA A 49 15.58 10.73 -17.62
N GLU A 50 15.75 11.38 -16.47
CA GLU A 50 16.97 11.42 -15.67
C GLU A 50 17.23 10.12 -14.88
N ASP A 51 16.21 9.27 -14.69
CA ASP A 51 16.35 7.99 -14.02
C ASP A 51 17.04 6.95 -14.93
N PRO A 52 17.73 5.95 -14.35
CA PRO A 52 18.15 4.77 -15.08
C PRO A 52 16.95 4.08 -15.75
N GLN A 53 16.98 4.01 -17.08
CA GLN A 53 15.92 3.35 -17.84
C GLN A 53 15.96 1.83 -17.65
N PRO A 54 14.80 1.15 -17.62
CA PRO A 54 14.73 -0.27 -17.39
C PRO A 54 15.42 -1.06 -18.51
N LEU A 55 15.93 -2.25 -18.18
CA LEU A 55 16.42 -3.19 -19.18
C LEU A 55 15.28 -3.61 -20.13
N PRO A 56 15.60 -4.02 -21.39
CA PRO A 56 14.58 -4.28 -22.41
C PRO A 56 13.48 -5.28 -22.01
N TYR A 57 13.79 -6.29 -21.18
CA TYR A 57 12.79 -7.28 -20.75
C TYR A 57 11.73 -6.72 -19.78
N LEU A 58 11.97 -5.53 -19.22
CA LEU A 58 11.05 -4.81 -18.34
C LEU A 58 10.32 -3.68 -19.08
N ASP A 59 10.46 -3.57 -20.39
CA ASP A 59 9.89 -2.45 -21.16
C ASP A 59 9.08 -2.94 -22.37
N SER A 60 7.99 -2.22 -22.66
CA SER A 60 7.18 -2.43 -23.87
C SER A 60 6.31 -1.21 -24.14
N GLU A 61 5.94 -1.01 -25.41
CA GLU A 61 5.05 0.09 -25.81
C GLU A 61 3.70 0.02 -25.08
N THR A 62 3.14 -1.19 -24.91
CA THR A 62 1.90 -1.39 -24.16
C THR A 62 2.05 -1.01 -22.69
N ASN A 63 3.17 -1.37 -22.05
CA ASN A 63 3.41 -1.01 -20.64
C ASN A 63 3.56 0.51 -20.46
N ARG A 64 4.23 1.20 -21.39
CA ARG A 64 4.32 2.67 -21.34
C ARG A 64 2.97 3.35 -21.55
N ALA A 65 2.17 2.86 -22.50
CA ALA A 65 0.89 3.48 -22.83
C ALA A 65 -0.20 3.25 -21.77
N GLN A 66 -0.21 2.09 -21.10
CA GLN A 66 -1.32 1.68 -20.24
C GLN A 66 -0.96 0.68 -19.12
N GLY A 67 0.32 0.65 -18.71
CA GLY A 67 0.81 -0.31 -17.72
C GLY A 67 0.44 0.02 -16.28
N ALA A 68 0.15 1.28 -15.96
CA ALA A 68 -0.30 1.71 -14.64
C ALA A 68 -1.82 1.68 -14.54
N PHE A 69 -2.33 1.51 -13.32
CA PHE A 69 -3.73 1.71 -12.97
C PHE A 69 -3.83 2.93 -12.07
N SER A 70 -4.84 3.76 -12.26
CA SER A 70 -5.16 4.85 -11.34
C SER A 70 -6.14 4.36 -10.28
N ILE A 71 -5.62 4.15 -9.08
CA ILE A 71 -6.34 3.66 -7.91
C ILE A 71 -6.05 4.63 -6.77
N GLU A 72 -7.10 5.31 -6.31
CA GLU A 72 -7.07 6.08 -5.08
C GLU A 72 -6.93 5.12 -3.90
N LEU A 73 -6.02 5.45 -2.98
CA LEU A 73 -5.73 4.69 -1.77
C LEU A 73 -5.88 5.61 -0.57
N GLU A 74 -6.59 5.14 0.45
CA GLU A 74 -6.81 5.87 1.70
C GLU A 74 -6.55 4.96 2.89
N VAL A 75 -5.87 5.50 3.90
CA VAL A 75 -5.62 4.83 5.17
C VAL A 75 -6.19 5.68 6.30
N LEU A 76 -7.03 5.07 7.13
CA LEU A 76 -7.63 5.69 8.30
C LEU A 76 -7.24 4.94 9.58
N LEU A 77 -7.21 5.67 10.68
CA LEU A 77 -7.01 5.17 12.02
C LEU A 77 -8.22 5.51 12.89
N GLN A 78 -8.69 4.54 13.67
CA GLN A 78 -9.64 4.76 14.74
C GLN A 78 -9.08 4.14 16.03
N THR A 79 -8.78 4.98 17.02
CA THR A 79 -8.30 4.50 18.32
C THR A 79 -9.44 3.85 19.12
N ALA A 80 -9.09 3.10 20.16
CA ALA A 80 -10.08 2.57 21.10
C ALA A 80 -10.93 3.68 21.72
N ARG A 81 -10.30 4.79 22.14
CA ARG A 81 -10.98 5.94 22.74
C ARG A 81 -11.92 6.64 21.74
N MET A 82 -11.49 6.84 20.50
CA MET A 82 -12.35 7.38 19.43
C MET A 82 -13.60 6.50 19.27
N ARG A 83 -13.40 5.18 19.18
CA ARG A 83 -14.49 4.22 19.02
C ARG A 83 -15.46 4.22 20.20
N GLU A 84 -14.97 4.29 21.44
CA GLU A 84 -15.81 4.41 22.65
C GLU A 84 -16.61 5.72 22.70
N ALA A 85 -16.01 6.81 22.21
CA ALA A 85 -16.66 8.12 22.12
C ALA A 85 -17.61 8.26 20.91
N GLY A 86 -17.70 7.25 20.04
CA GLY A 86 -18.47 7.31 18.80
C GLY A 86 -17.89 8.25 17.74
N GLU A 87 -16.58 8.52 17.81
CA GLU A 87 -15.84 9.37 16.88
C GLU A 87 -15.47 8.58 15.61
N GLU A 88 -15.60 9.24 14.46
CA GLU A 88 -15.28 8.67 13.15
C GLU A 88 -13.76 8.45 12.98
N PRO A 89 -13.33 7.43 12.21
CA PRO A 89 -11.92 7.23 11.88
C PRO A 89 -11.29 8.46 11.21
N VAL A 90 -10.02 8.71 11.52
CA VAL A 90 -9.26 9.84 11.00
C VAL A 90 -8.33 9.36 9.90
N ARG A 91 -8.33 10.09 8.78
CA ARG A 91 -7.43 9.80 7.67
C ARG A 91 -5.98 10.15 8.03
N LEU A 92 -5.11 9.16 7.94
CA LEU A 92 -3.67 9.32 8.11
C LEU A 92 -2.98 9.65 6.78
N SER A 93 -3.39 8.96 5.71
CA SER A 93 -2.74 9.07 4.40
C SER A 93 -3.74 8.89 3.27
N ARG A 94 -3.49 9.59 2.16
CA ARG A 94 -4.20 9.39 0.90
C ARG A 94 -3.21 9.55 -0.23
N THR A 95 -3.19 8.61 -1.17
CA THR A 95 -2.35 8.69 -2.37
C THR A 95 -3.07 8.06 -3.57
N ASN A 96 -2.42 8.08 -4.73
CA ASN A 96 -2.83 7.29 -5.89
C ASN A 96 -1.68 6.38 -6.33
N THR A 97 -2.00 5.17 -6.79
CA THR A 97 -1.00 4.24 -7.33
C THR A 97 -0.13 4.85 -8.43
N THR A 98 -0.62 5.80 -9.22
CA THR A 98 0.17 6.49 -10.27
C THR A 98 1.25 7.40 -9.71
N ARG A 99 1.14 7.81 -8.44
CA ARG A 99 2.09 8.65 -7.73
C ARG A 99 3.03 7.84 -6.84
N ALA A 100 2.53 6.70 -6.34
CA ALA A 100 3.22 5.91 -5.34
C ALA A 100 3.97 4.68 -5.90
N ALA A 101 3.55 4.14 -7.05
CA ALA A 101 4.16 2.95 -7.62
C ALA A 101 5.24 3.30 -8.66
N TYR A 102 6.46 2.82 -8.44
CA TYR A 102 7.57 2.97 -9.38
C TYR A 102 7.70 1.81 -10.38
N TRP A 103 7.06 0.67 -10.13
CA TRP A 103 7.04 -0.50 -11.01
C TRP A 103 5.60 -0.90 -11.31
N THR A 104 5.31 -1.22 -12.58
CA THR A 104 3.97 -1.68 -12.96
C THR A 104 3.76 -3.14 -12.57
N PRO A 105 2.51 -3.61 -12.43
CA PRO A 105 2.24 -5.03 -12.17
C PRO A 105 2.85 -5.97 -13.23
N ALA A 106 2.87 -5.55 -14.50
CA ALA A 106 3.48 -6.33 -15.57
C ALA A 106 4.99 -6.47 -15.39
N GLN A 107 5.67 -5.41 -14.93
CA GLN A 107 7.10 -5.45 -14.64
C GLN A 107 7.42 -6.34 -13.42
N LEU A 108 6.60 -6.29 -12.38
CA LEU A 108 6.75 -7.17 -11.21
C LEU A 108 6.65 -8.64 -11.62
N ILE A 109 5.66 -9.01 -12.44
CA ILE A 109 5.51 -10.37 -12.97
C ILE A 109 6.71 -10.75 -13.85
N ALA A 110 7.06 -9.91 -14.82
CA ALA A 110 8.17 -10.18 -15.74
C ALA A 110 9.48 -10.43 -14.98
N HIS A 111 9.77 -9.59 -13.97
CA HIS A 111 10.95 -9.75 -13.13
C HIS A 111 10.89 -11.02 -12.28
N HIS A 112 9.74 -11.33 -11.68
CA HIS A 112 9.56 -12.54 -10.87
C HIS A 112 9.85 -13.80 -11.68
N THR A 113 9.42 -13.84 -12.95
CA THR A 113 9.53 -15.03 -13.80
C THR A 113 10.83 -15.10 -14.62
N VAL A 114 11.69 -14.08 -14.56
CA VAL A 114 12.87 -13.98 -15.46
C VAL A 114 13.89 -15.11 -15.27
N ASN A 115 13.93 -15.70 -14.08
CA ASN A 115 14.85 -16.80 -13.74
C ASN A 115 14.22 -18.18 -13.90
N GLY A 116 12.99 -18.28 -14.44
CA GLY A 116 12.24 -19.53 -14.55
C GLY A 116 11.35 -19.87 -13.35
N CYS A 117 11.20 -18.97 -12.36
CA CYS A 117 10.21 -19.13 -11.29
C CYS A 117 8.80 -19.33 -11.87
N ASN A 118 8.12 -20.39 -11.45
CA ASN A 118 6.83 -20.81 -11.97
C ASN A 118 5.67 -20.30 -11.12
N LEU A 119 5.08 -19.17 -11.49
CA LEU A 119 3.86 -18.67 -10.87
C LEU A 119 2.72 -19.70 -10.95
N GLN A 120 1.95 -19.80 -9.87
CA GLN A 120 0.79 -20.68 -9.74
C GLN A 120 -0.52 -19.89 -9.61
N PRO A 121 -1.67 -20.44 -10.04
CA PRO A 121 -2.96 -19.85 -9.74
C PRO A 121 -3.15 -19.70 -8.22
N GLY A 122 -3.51 -18.48 -7.80
CA GLY A 122 -3.65 -18.14 -6.39
C GLY A 122 -2.41 -17.48 -5.76
N ASP A 123 -1.29 -17.41 -6.47
CA ASP A 123 -0.14 -16.62 -6.02
C ASP A 123 -0.52 -15.15 -5.84
N LEU A 124 0.03 -14.55 -4.79
CA LEU A 124 -0.21 -13.15 -4.43
C LEU A 124 1.12 -12.39 -4.44
N LEU A 125 1.17 -11.32 -5.23
CA LEU A 125 2.33 -10.42 -5.30
C LEU A 125 1.95 -9.08 -4.69
N GLY A 126 2.60 -8.73 -3.57
CA GLY A 126 2.45 -7.42 -2.96
C GLY A 126 3.18 -6.34 -3.77
N SER A 127 2.61 -5.13 -3.81
CA SER A 127 3.23 -3.97 -4.46
C SER A 127 4.45 -3.41 -3.71
N GLY A 128 4.62 -3.82 -2.44
CA GLY A 128 5.39 -3.06 -1.46
C GLY A 128 4.56 -1.89 -0.89
N THR A 129 5.13 -1.19 0.09
CA THR A 129 4.54 0.04 0.64
C THR A 129 4.40 1.08 -0.47
N LEU A 130 3.21 1.67 -0.61
CA LEU A 130 2.92 2.68 -1.62
C LEU A 130 2.91 4.06 -0.96
N SER A 131 3.98 4.82 -1.19
CA SER A 131 4.16 6.18 -0.68
C SER A 131 4.24 7.16 -1.85
N GLY A 132 3.37 8.18 -1.86
CA GLY A 132 3.48 9.30 -2.80
C GLY A 132 4.62 10.26 -2.41
N PRO A 133 4.89 11.27 -3.25
CA PRO A 133 5.97 12.23 -3.00
C PRO A 133 5.72 13.17 -1.81
N GLU A 134 4.47 13.42 -1.41
CA GLU A 134 4.17 14.28 -0.28
C GLU A 134 4.13 13.50 1.04
N ALA A 135 4.46 14.15 2.17
CA ALA A 135 4.46 13.52 3.49
C ALA A 135 3.08 12.93 3.88
N SER A 136 1.99 13.57 3.46
CA SER A 136 0.61 13.08 3.67
C SER A 136 0.21 11.91 2.78
N GLU A 137 1.08 11.51 1.85
CA GLU A 137 0.91 10.37 0.96
C GLU A 137 1.75 9.16 1.39
N ALA A 138 2.44 9.23 2.53
CA ALA A 138 3.28 8.15 3.03
C ALA A 138 2.46 6.88 3.34
N GLY A 139 3.00 5.72 2.99
CA GLY A 139 2.34 4.42 3.08
C GLY A 139 2.53 3.69 4.41
N SER A 140 3.24 4.29 5.37
CA SER A 140 3.43 3.70 6.71
C SER A 140 3.55 4.75 7.81
N LEU A 141 3.18 4.38 9.04
CA LEU A 141 3.40 5.22 10.22
C LEU A 141 4.89 5.51 10.45
N MET A 142 5.78 4.57 10.08
CA MET A 142 7.23 4.78 10.16
C MET A 142 7.67 5.97 9.31
N GLU A 143 7.12 6.13 8.11
CA GLU A 143 7.39 7.28 7.25
C GLU A 143 6.68 8.54 7.76
N LEU A 144 5.38 8.45 8.07
CA LEU A 144 4.57 9.58 8.55
C LEU A 144 5.15 10.24 9.81
N THR A 145 5.82 9.46 10.65
CA THR A 145 6.33 9.90 11.96
C THR A 145 7.85 10.03 11.99
N SER A 146 8.53 9.91 10.84
CA SER A 146 10.00 9.95 10.76
C SER A 146 10.67 8.96 11.75
N GLY A 147 10.25 7.69 11.70
CA GLY A 147 10.75 6.65 12.61
C GLY A 147 10.25 6.79 14.04
N GLY A 148 9.18 7.55 14.27
CA GLY A 148 8.59 7.82 15.58
C GLY A 148 9.08 9.10 16.26
N GLU A 149 10.02 9.83 15.66
CA GLU A 149 10.54 11.11 16.17
C GLU A 149 9.49 12.24 16.13
N GLN A 150 8.53 12.15 15.20
CA GLN A 150 7.48 13.15 14.99
C GLN A 150 6.08 12.49 15.11
N PRO A 151 5.52 12.37 16.32
CA PRO A 151 4.19 11.78 16.50
C PRO A 151 3.10 12.58 15.76
N ILE A 152 2.11 11.87 15.21
CA ILE A 152 0.91 12.48 14.63
C ILE A 152 -0.03 12.85 15.78
N THR A 153 -0.54 14.08 15.80
CA THR A 153 -1.62 14.49 16.72
C THR A 153 -2.97 14.25 16.07
N LEU A 154 -3.81 13.44 16.71
CA LEU A 154 -5.18 13.16 16.27
C LEU A 154 -6.14 14.29 16.71
N PRO A 155 -7.31 14.45 16.06
CA PRO A 155 -8.27 15.52 16.37
C PRO A 155 -8.77 15.55 17.81
N ASN A 156 -8.79 14.39 18.50
CA ASN A 156 -9.19 14.27 19.89
C ASN A 156 -8.04 14.48 20.89
N GLY A 157 -6.85 14.85 20.40
CA GLY A 157 -5.65 15.14 21.18
C GLY A 157 -4.76 13.94 21.48
N GLU A 158 -5.15 12.71 21.10
CA GLU A 158 -4.26 11.54 21.16
C GLU A 158 -3.06 11.72 20.21
N GLN A 159 -1.94 11.06 20.52
CA GLN A 159 -0.77 11.04 19.66
C GLN A 159 -0.41 9.61 19.27
N ARG A 160 0.12 9.43 18.05
CA ARG A 160 0.63 8.15 17.57
C ARG A 160 1.96 8.32 16.85
N SER A 161 2.96 7.55 17.29
CA SER A 161 4.19 7.27 16.53
C SER A 161 4.07 5.93 15.80
N PHE A 162 3.61 4.91 16.50
CA PHE A 162 3.23 3.60 15.97
C PHE A 162 1.84 3.24 16.49
N LEU A 163 1.33 2.07 16.11
CA LEU A 163 0.05 1.58 16.59
C LEU A 163 0.12 1.20 18.07
N GLU A 164 -0.96 1.46 18.77
CA GLU A 164 -1.21 1.01 20.14
C GLU A 164 -2.29 -0.07 20.16
N ASP A 165 -2.37 -0.84 21.26
CA ASP A 165 -3.42 -1.84 21.45
C ASP A 165 -4.81 -1.20 21.34
N GLY A 166 -5.71 -1.86 20.61
CA GLY A 166 -7.07 -1.40 20.37
C GLY A 166 -7.23 -0.41 19.21
N ASP A 167 -6.13 0.05 18.60
CA ASP A 167 -6.15 0.84 17.37
C ASP A 167 -6.66 -0.02 16.20
N ALA A 168 -7.60 0.53 15.43
CA ALA A 168 -8.09 -0.07 14.20
C ALA A 168 -7.56 0.70 13.00
N LEU A 169 -6.94 -0.02 12.07
CA LEU A 169 -6.47 0.50 10.78
C LEU A 169 -7.43 0.06 9.67
N ILE A 170 -7.89 1.06 8.92
CA ILE A 170 -8.83 0.89 7.81
C ILE A 170 -8.12 1.31 6.52
N MET A 171 -8.02 0.41 5.54
CA MET A 171 -7.54 0.74 4.20
C MET A 171 -8.69 0.65 3.20
N ARG A 172 -8.77 1.64 2.31
CA ARG A 172 -9.74 1.70 1.22
C ARG A 172 -9.01 1.94 -0.09
N GLY A 173 -9.54 1.33 -1.15
CA GLY A 173 -9.07 1.53 -2.51
C GLY A 173 -10.24 1.71 -3.46
N TRP A 174 -10.13 2.64 -4.41
CA TRP A 174 -11.13 2.77 -5.48
C TRP A 174 -10.56 3.42 -6.73
N CYS A 175 -11.21 3.15 -7.87
CA CYS A 175 -10.94 3.82 -9.12
C CYS A 175 -12.11 4.74 -9.45
N GLU A 176 -11.81 5.97 -9.87
CA GLU A 176 -12.79 6.95 -10.32
C GLU A 176 -12.26 7.72 -11.53
N ARG A 177 -13.15 7.99 -12.48
CA ARG A 177 -12.88 8.79 -13.68
C ARG A 177 -14.21 9.32 -14.18
N GLU A 178 -14.21 10.56 -14.68
CA GLU A 178 -15.42 11.13 -15.27
C GLU A 178 -15.93 10.26 -16.42
N GLY A 179 -17.25 10.04 -16.47
CA GLY A 179 -17.88 9.20 -17.48
C GLY A 179 -17.75 7.69 -17.28
N THR A 180 -17.14 7.21 -16.19
CA THR A 180 -17.11 5.79 -15.83
C THR A 180 -17.71 5.54 -14.44
N ALA A 181 -18.24 4.35 -14.21
CA ALA A 181 -18.71 3.95 -12.89
C ALA A 181 -17.52 3.75 -11.94
N ARG A 182 -17.62 4.28 -10.71
CA ARG A 182 -16.59 4.05 -9.67
C ARG A 182 -16.48 2.56 -9.34
N ILE A 183 -15.25 2.06 -9.25
CA ILE A 183 -14.95 0.67 -8.87
C ILE A 183 -14.22 0.66 -7.53
N GLY A 184 -14.86 0.15 -6.48
CA GLY A 184 -14.24 -0.02 -5.16
C GLY A 184 -13.52 -1.37 -5.03
N LEU A 185 -12.42 -1.39 -4.28
CA LEU A 185 -11.67 -2.61 -3.94
C LEU A 185 -12.12 -3.23 -2.59
N GLY A 186 -13.21 -2.71 -2.02
CA GLY A 186 -13.65 -3.03 -0.67
C GLY A 186 -12.84 -2.32 0.42
N GLU A 187 -12.97 -2.81 1.63
CA GLU A 187 -12.29 -2.28 2.81
C GLU A 187 -11.44 -3.38 3.45
N VAL A 188 -10.29 -2.98 4.01
CA VAL A 188 -9.45 -3.82 4.86
C VAL A 188 -9.45 -3.20 6.24
N VAL A 189 -9.97 -3.91 7.24
CA VAL A 189 -9.94 -3.46 8.64
C VAL A 189 -9.17 -4.48 9.46
N GLY A 190 -8.28 -4.01 10.31
CA GLY A 190 -7.69 -4.83 11.37
C GLY A 190 -7.48 -4.02 12.64
N THR A 191 -7.79 -4.63 13.77
CA THR A 191 -7.60 -4.06 15.11
C THR A 191 -6.40 -4.75 15.74
N VAL A 192 -5.51 -3.95 16.34
CA VAL A 192 -4.39 -4.47 17.11
C VAL A 192 -4.93 -5.00 18.44
N GLU A 193 -4.76 -6.29 18.68
CA GLU A 193 -5.08 -6.91 19.97
C GLU A 193 -3.84 -6.89 20.87
N PRO A 194 -4.02 -6.84 22.20
CA PRO A 194 -2.92 -6.98 23.15
C PRO A 194 -2.14 -8.28 22.93
N THR A 195 -0.83 -8.21 23.22
CA THR A 195 0.09 -9.36 23.13
C THR A 195 0.00 -10.30 24.33
#